data_AF-X1SZW7-F1
#
_entry.id   AF-X1SZW7-F1
#
_cell.length_a   1.000
_cell.length_b   1.000
_cell.length_c   1.000
_cell.angle_alpha   90.00
_cell.angle_beta   90.00
_cell.angle_gamma   90.00
#
_symmetry.space_group_name_H-M   'P 1'
#
loop_
_entity.id
_entity.type
_entity.pdbx_description
1 polymer ?
#
loop_
_entity_poly.entity_id
_entity_poly.type
_entity_poly.pdbx_seq_one_letter_code
_entity_poly.pdbx_strand_id
1 'polypeptide(L)'
;YQEVEGDSASSAELYALLSSLSGIPIKQSIAVTGSVNQKGEVQAIGGVNQKIEGFYEVCKSTGLNGKHGVIIPSSNVQNLMTREDIVEAMGQGKFTIYAVDNVDEGIEILTGVKAGKRLESGGFEDGSINDRVQRRLEQFARVMREFGKEGKGKKAK
;
A
#
# COMPACT_ATOMS: atom_id res chain seq x y z
N TYR A 1 -15.54 -18.26 8.17
CA TYR A 1 -14.09 -18.11 7.97
C TYR A 1 -13.59 -19.30 7.18
N GLN A 2 -12.69 -19.06 6.22
CA GLN A 2 -12.03 -20.05 5.36
C GLN A 2 -10.56 -19.69 5.23
N GLU A 3 -9.73 -20.62 4.78
CA GLU A 3 -8.33 -20.35 4.46
C GLU A 3 -8.20 -19.40 3.25
N VAL A 4 -7.12 -18.62 3.24
CA VAL A 4 -6.79 -17.67 2.17
C VAL A 4 -5.46 -18.11 1.56
N GLU A 5 -5.41 -18.21 0.24
CA GLU A 5 -4.23 -18.62 -0.53
C GLU A 5 -3.90 -17.58 -1.61
N GLY A 6 -2.62 -17.53 -2.00
CA GLY A 6 -2.10 -16.68 -3.08
C GLY A 6 -1.34 -15.46 -2.56
N ASP A 7 -0.65 -14.78 -3.47
CA ASP A 7 0.26 -13.66 -3.19
C ASP A 7 -0.35 -12.29 -3.51
N SER A 8 -1.58 -12.25 -4.02
CA SER A 8 -2.20 -11.02 -4.52
C SER A 8 -2.54 -9.96 -3.46
N ALA A 9 -2.42 -10.30 -2.17
CA ALA A 9 -2.58 -9.38 -1.05
C ALA A 9 -1.26 -8.76 -0.57
N SER A 10 -0.11 -9.24 -1.05
CA SER A 10 1.21 -8.88 -0.52
C SER A 10 1.50 -7.38 -0.59
N SER A 11 1.06 -6.69 -1.66
CA SER A 11 1.18 -5.22 -1.74
C SER A 11 0.32 -4.50 -0.69
N ALA A 12 -0.91 -4.96 -0.46
CA ALA A 12 -1.82 -4.40 0.54
C ALA A 12 -1.27 -4.56 1.96
N GLU A 13 -0.70 -5.74 2.27
CA GLU A 13 -0.02 -6.00 3.55
C GLU A 13 1.16 -5.06 3.75
N LEU A 14 1.98 -4.88 2.72
CA LEU A 14 3.11 -3.95 2.77
C LEU A 14 2.65 -2.50 2.98
N TYR A 15 1.59 -2.04 2.30
CA TYR A 15 1.06 -0.69 2.53
C TYR A 15 0.55 -0.49 3.96
N ALA A 16 -0.10 -1.50 4.55
CA ALA A 16 -0.53 -1.45 5.94
C ALA A 16 0.68 -1.33 6.90
N LEU A 17 1.76 -2.06 6.64
CA LEU A 17 3.00 -1.96 7.41
C LEU A 17 3.66 -0.58 7.27
N LEU A 18 3.80 -0.07 6.04
CA LEU A 18 4.35 1.25 5.78
C LEU A 18 3.53 2.36 6.44
N SER A 19 2.20 2.27 6.38
CA SER A 19 1.28 3.18 7.07
C SER A 19 1.48 3.15 8.58
N SER A 20 1.52 1.95 9.18
CA SER A 20 1.74 1.76 10.62
C SER A 20 3.09 2.32 11.09
N LEU A 21 4.16 2.09 10.32
CA LEU A 21 5.50 2.56 10.65
C LEU A 21 5.67 4.07 10.43
N SER A 22 5.08 4.64 9.37
CA SER A 22 5.16 6.06 9.08
C SER A 22 4.21 6.92 9.92
N GLY A 23 3.17 6.31 10.50
CA GLY A 23 2.09 7.02 11.20
C GLY A 23 1.15 7.78 10.26
N ILE A 24 1.21 7.53 8.96
CA ILE A 24 0.37 8.20 7.96
C ILE A 24 -0.82 7.30 7.59
N PRO A 25 -2.08 7.76 7.77
CA PRO A 25 -3.25 6.97 7.43
C PRO A 25 -3.39 6.79 5.90
N ILE A 26 -3.94 5.65 5.50
CA ILE A 26 -4.25 5.34 4.10
C ILE A 26 -5.75 5.56 3.80
N LYS A 27 -6.05 6.04 2.59
CA LYS A 27 -7.42 6.25 2.10
C LYS A 27 -8.17 4.93 2.00
N GLN A 28 -9.21 4.78 2.82
CA GLN A 28 -10.08 3.59 2.82
C GLN A 28 -11.02 3.52 1.61
N SER A 29 -11.13 4.61 0.84
CA SER A 29 -11.91 4.63 -0.40
C SER A 29 -11.19 3.93 -1.57
N ILE A 30 -9.94 3.47 -1.38
CA ILE A 30 -9.14 2.85 -2.42
C ILE A 30 -8.81 1.41 -2.02
N ALA A 31 -9.28 0.44 -2.81
CA ALA A 31 -8.88 -0.95 -2.66
C ALA A 31 -7.54 -1.21 -3.35
N VAL A 32 -6.89 -2.30 -2.96
CA VAL A 32 -5.57 -2.70 -3.47
C VAL A 32 -5.59 -4.18 -3.81
N THR A 33 -5.05 -4.52 -4.98
CA THR A 33 -4.65 -5.89 -5.31
C THR A 33 -3.32 -5.85 -6.06
N GLY A 34 -2.46 -6.82 -5.82
CA GLY A 34 -1.16 -6.94 -6.47
C GLY A 34 -0.19 -7.75 -5.64
N SER A 35 0.54 -8.65 -6.28
CA SER A 35 1.70 -9.27 -5.65
C SER A 35 2.87 -8.30 -5.63
N VAL A 36 3.87 -8.54 -4.80
CA VAL A 36 5.08 -7.70 -4.72
C VAL A 36 6.31 -8.56 -4.52
N ASN A 37 7.39 -8.25 -5.22
CA ASN A 37 8.68 -8.90 -5.01
C ASN A 37 9.60 -8.11 -4.07
N GLN A 38 10.78 -8.65 -3.78
CA GLN A 38 11.74 -8.04 -2.84
C GLN A 38 12.31 -6.69 -3.28
N LYS A 39 12.14 -6.32 -4.56
CA LYS A 39 12.54 -5.00 -5.09
C LYS A 39 11.41 -3.97 -5.01
N GLY A 40 10.24 -4.35 -4.50
CA GLY A 40 9.06 -3.50 -4.45
C GLY A 40 8.29 -3.41 -5.77
N GLU A 41 8.63 -4.23 -6.77
CA GLU A 41 7.92 -4.28 -8.05
C GLU A 41 6.57 -4.96 -7.85
N VAL A 42 5.49 -4.33 -8.34
CA VAL A 42 4.13 -4.85 -8.24
C VAL A 42 3.85 -5.79 -9.40
N GLN A 43 3.42 -7.01 -9.08
CA GLN A 43 3.31 -8.11 -10.04
C GLN A 43 1.87 -8.48 -10.33
N ALA A 44 1.65 -8.98 -11.56
CA ALA A 44 0.35 -9.38 -12.06
C ALA A 44 -0.33 -10.40 -11.15
N ILE A 45 -1.65 -10.31 -11.09
CA ILE A 45 -2.51 -11.21 -10.30
C ILE A 45 -3.60 -11.83 -11.17
N GLY A 46 -4.16 -12.94 -10.70
CA GLY A 46 -5.37 -13.52 -11.25
C GLY A 46 -6.64 -12.77 -10.82
N GLY A 47 -7.64 -12.76 -11.69
CA GLY A 47 -8.98 -12.27 -11.36
C GLY A 47 -9.11 -10.76 -11.20
N VAL A 48 -8.30 -9.96 -11.90
CA VAL A 48 -8.27 -8.49 -11.76
C VAL A 48 -9.65 -7.85 -11.99
N ASN A 49 -10.39 -8.31 -13.00
CA ASN A 49 -11.72 -7.77 -13.32
C ASN A 49 -12.71 -8.04 -12.17
N GLN A 50 -12.77 -9.28 -11.68
CA GLN A 50 -13.68 -9.66 -10.58
C GLN A 50 -13.37 -8.90 -9.29
N LYS A 51 -12.10 -8.61 -9.02
CA LYS A 51 -11.68 -7.83 -7.86
C LYS A 51 -12.09 -6.36 -7.97
N ILE A 52 -11.92 -5.77 -9.15
CA ILE A 52 -12.36 -4.39 -9.41
C ILE A 52 -13.88 -4.30 -9.29
N GLU A 53 -14.62 -5.22 -9.93
CA GLU A 53 -16.07 -5.27 -9.90
C GLU A 53 -16.60 -5.46 -8.48
N GLY A 54 -16.01 -6.37 -7.70
CA GLY A 54 -16.40 -6.61 -6.32
C GLY A 54 -16.29 -5.36 -5.45
N PHE A 55 -15.17 -4.62 -5.56
CA PHE A 55 -15.02 -3.36 -4.82
C PHE A 55 -15.97 -2.27 -5.33
N TYR A 56 -16.14 -2.15 -6.64
CA TYR A 56 -17.04 -1.19 -7.26
C TYR A 56 -18.49 -1.36 -6.78
N GLU A 57 -19.00 -2.60 -6.70
CA GLU A 57 -20.37 -2.86 -6.21
C GLU A 57 -20.55 -2.44 -4.74
N VAL A 58 -19.54 -2.66 -3.89
CA VAL A 58 -19.55 -2.17 -2.50
C VAL A 58 -19.58 -0.64 -2.46
N CYS A 59 -18.75 0.04 -3.25
CA CYS A 59 -18.74 1.50 -3.34
C CYS A 59 -20.05 2.06 -3.92
N LYS A 60 -20.66 1.37 -4.89
CA LYS A 60 -21.94 1.75 -5.49
C LYS A 60 -23.08 1.65 -4.48
N SER A 61 -23.11 0.57 -3.70
CA SER A 61 -24.12 0.36 -2.64
C SER A 61 -24.06 1.40 -1.52
N THR A 62 -22.88 2.01 -1.31
CA THR A 62 -22.64 3.04 -0.28
C THR A 62 -22.62 4.46 -0.85
N GLY A 63 -22.79 4.62 -2.16
CA GLY A 63 -22.82 5.90 -2.87
C GLY A 63 -21.44 6.32 -3.42
N LEU A 64 -21.28 6.29 -4.74
CA LEU A 64 -20.07 6.77 -5.42
C LEU A 64 -19.90 8.28 -5.24
N ASN A 65 -18.71 8.70 -4.79
CA ASN A 65 -18.41 10.09 -4.43
C ASN A 65 -17.15 10.66 -5.13
N GLY A 66 -16.62 9.96 -6.14
CA GLY A 66 -15.42 10.38 -6.87
C GLY A 66 -14.09 10.13 -6.17
N LYS A 67 -14.11 9.60 -4.94
CA LYS A 67 -12.88 9.23 -4.19
C LYS A 67 -12.60 7.72 -4.24
N HIS A 68 -13.50 6.95 -4.84
CA HIS A 68 -13.41 5.50 -4.88
C HIS A 68 -12.50 5.02 -6.00
N GLY A 69 -11.71 3.99 -5.73
CA GLY A 69 -10.87 3.41 -6.77
C GLY A 69 -10.15 2.13 -6.37
N VAL A 70 -9.41 1.57 -7.31
CA VAL A 70 -8.64 0.33 -7.11
C VAL A 70 -7.23 0.52 -7.65
N ILE A 71 -6.23 0.20 -6.84
CA ILE A 71 -4.84 0.05 -7.29
C ILE A 71 -4.66 -1.37 -7.82
N ILE A 72 -4.11 -1.48 -9.02
CA ILE A 72 -3.78 -2.74 -9.70
C ILE A 72 -2.34 -2.72 -10.24
N PRO A 73 -1.74 -3.88 -10.53
CA PRO A 73 -0.46 -3.94 -11.24
C PRO A 73 -0.60 -3.37 -12.66
N SER A 74 0.36 -2.54 -13.10
CA SER A 74 0.42 -2.05 -14.48
C SER A 74 0.44 -3.19 -15.51
N SER A 75 1.08 -4.31 -15.16
CA SER A 75 1.12 -5.53 -15.97
C SER A 75 -0.26 -6.17 -16.21
N ASN A 76 -1.26 -5.89 -15.37
CA ASN A 76 -2.64 -6.36 -15.56
C ASN A 76 -3.50 -5.45 -16.44
N VAL A 77 -3.02 -4.27 -16.86
CA VAL A 77 -3.81 -3.34 -17.70
C VAL A 77 -4.27 -4.02 -19.00
N GLN A 78 -3.41 -4.84 -19.60
CA GLN A 78 -3.73 -5.63 -20.80
C GLN A 78 -4.83 -6.70 -20.59
N ASN A 79 -5.15 -7.03 -19.34
CA ASN A 79 -6.17 -8.01 -18.98
C ASN A 79 -7.52 -7.36 -18.60
N LEU A 80 -7.59 -6.03 -18.59
CA LEU A 80 -8.80 -5.31 -18.23
C LEU A 80 -9.89 -5.49 -19.30
N MET A 81 -11.00 -6.05 -18.87
CA MET A 81 -12.23 -6.25 -19.63
C MET A 81 -13.40 -5.86 -18.72
N THR A 82 -13.35 -4.63 -18.23
CA THR A 82 -14.26 -4.10 -17.21
C THR A 82 -15.66 -3.85 -17.79
N ARG A 83 -16.70 -4.10 -16.97
CA ARG A 83 -18.09 -3.80 -17.31
C ARG A 83 -18.30 -2.34 -17.72
N GLU A 84 -19.26 -2.13 -18.62
CA GLU A 84 -19.62 -0.82 -19.16
C GLU A 84 -19.98 0.20 -18.08
N ASP A 85 -20.71 -0.20 -17.04
CA ASP A 85 -21.10 0.72 -15.96
C ASP A 85 -19.92 1.23 -15.12
N ILE A 86 -18.83 0.46 -15.04
CA ILE A 86 -17.57 0.90 -14.42
C ILE A 86 -16.87 1.92 -15.33
N VAL A 87 -16.83 1.66 -16.64
CA VAL A 87 -16.27 2.56 -17.63
C VAL A 87 -17.01 3.91 -17.62
N GLU A 88 -18.34 3.89 -17.57
CA GLU A 88 -19.16 5.10 -17.43
C GLU A 88 -18.87 5.86 -16.14
N ALA A 89 -18.79 5.16 -15.00
CA ALA A 89 -18.46 5.78 -13.72
C ALA A 89 -17.07 6.42 -13.72
N MET A 90 -16.09 5.78 -14.37
CA MET A 90 -14.76 6.36 -14.59
C MET A 90 -14.82 7.59 -15.50
N GLY A 91 -15.58 7.54 -16.59
CA GLY A 91 -15.81 8.68 -17.48
C GLY A 91 -16.48 9.88 -16.81
N GLN A 92 -17.28 9.63 -15.77
CA GLN A 92 -17.90 10.66 -14.91
C GLN A 92 -17.01 11.09 -13.74
N GLY A 93 -15.80 10.54 -13.59
CA GLY A 93 -14.90 10.84 -12.47
C GLY A 93 -15.39 10.32 -11.11
N LYS A 94 -16.30 9.33 -11.10
CA LYS A 94 -16.89 8.77 -9.88
C LYS A 94 -16.10 7.59 -9.30
N PHE A 95 -15.26 6.97 -10.13
CA PHE A 95 -14.42 5.82 -9.80
C PHE A 95 -13.09 5.92 -10.55
N THR A 96 -12.00 5.34 -10.04
CA THR A 96 -10.69 5.38 -10.71
C THR A 96 -9.94 4.07 -10.55
N ILE A 97 -9.34 3.58 -11.63
CA ILE A 97 -8.39 2.47 -11.58
C ILE A 97 -6.99 3.08 -11.69
N TYR A 98 -6.13 2.77 -10.72
CA TYR A 98 -4.74 3.21 -10.67
C TYR A 98 -3.84 2.02 -11.02
N ALA A 99 -3.11 2.13 -12.13
CA ALA A 99 -2.07 1.17 -12.49
C ALA A 99 -0.73 1.60 -11.87
N VAL A 100 -0.07 0.68 -11.18
CA VAL A 100 1.25 0.93 -10.56
C VAL A 100 2.26 -0.16 -10.90
N ASP A 101 3.51 0.25 -11.04
CA ASP A 101 4.66 -0.64 -11.28
C ASP A 101 5.44 -0.91 -10.00
N ASN A 102 5.39 0.01 -9.04
CA ASN A 102 6.12 -0.09 -7.78
C ASN A 102 5.26 0.31 -6.57
N VAL A 103 5.58 -0.27 -5.41
CA VAL A 103 4.92 0.03 -4.13
C VAL A 103 5.01 1.50 -3.74
N ASP A 104 6.07 2.19 -4.13
CA ASP A 104 6.23 3.63 -3.87
C ASP A 104 5.09 4.43 -4.52
N GLU A 105 4.66 4.07 -5.73
CA GLU A 105 3.54 4.74 -6.41
C GLU A 105 2.21 4.47 -5.69
N GLY A 106 2.00 3.22 -5.26
CA GLY A 106 0.79 2.83 -4.54
C GLY A 106 0.64 3.53 -3.19
N ILE A 107 1.73 3.65 -2.41
CA ILE A 107 1.68 4.34 -1.12
C ILE A 107 1.48 5.85 -1.29
N GLU A 108 2.01 6.45 -2.37
CA GLU A 108 1.72 7.86 -2.72
C GLU A 108 0.23 8.07 -3.00
N ILE A 109 -0.41 7.17 -3.76
CA ILE A 109 -1.84 7.24 -4.05
C ILE A 109 -2.66 7.13 -2.76
N LEU A 110 -2.33 6.15 -1.91
CA LEU A 110 -3.06 5.85 -0.69
C LEU A 110 -2.93 6.94 0.38
N THR A 111 -1.81 7.64 0.45
CA THR A 111 -1.55 8.62 1.52
C THR A 111 -1.60 10.07 1.04
N GLY A 112 -1.34 10.33 -0.24
CA GLY A 112 -1.10 11.68 -0.78
C GLY A 112 0.26 12.26 -0.40
N VAL A 113 1.15 11.48 0.20
CA VAL A 113 2.51 11.88 0.62
C VAL A 113 3.53 11.15 -0.24
N LYS A 114 4.60 11.84 -0.65
CA LYS A 114 5.69 11.24 -1.42
C LYS A 114 6.31 10.04 -0.73
N ALA A 115 6.60 8.98 -1.48
CA ALA A 115 7.27 7.79 -0.95
C ALA A 115 8.66 8.16 -0.42
N GLY A 116 9.39 8.99 -1.18
CA GLY A 116 10.69 9.52 -0.81
C GLY A 116 11.82 8.67 -1.35
N LYS A 117 12.72 9.30 -2.11
CA LYS A 117 13.93 8.67 -2.64
C LYS A 117 15.03 8.61 -1.59
N ARG A 118 15.87 7.58 -1.72
CA ARG A 118 17.07 7.45 -0.89
C ARG A 118 18.10 8.50 -1.32
N LEU A 119 18.65 9.21 -0.35
CA LEU A 119 19.70 10.23 -0.52
C LEU A 119 21.08 9.58 -0.42
N GLU A 120 22.09 10.25 -1.00
CA GLU A 120 23.50 9.80 -0.91
C GLU A 120 24.00 9.74 0.54
N SER A 121 23.43 10.56 1.43
CA SER A 121 23.70 10.55 2.87
C SER A 121 23.19 9.28 3.58
N GLY A 122 22.46 8.42 2.89
CA GLY A 122 21.93 7.15 3.39
C GLY A 122 20.51 7.21 3.96
N GLY A 123 19.96 8.42 4.19
CA GLY A 123 18.57 8.66 4.58
C GLY A 123 17.62 8.79 3.39
N PHE A 124 16.40 9.26 3.63
CA PHE A 124 15.38 9.53 2.60
C PHE A 124 15.00 11.02 2.58
N GLU A 125 14.35 11.45 1.49
CA GLU A 125 13.80 12.81 1.36
C GLU A 125 12.93 13.18 2.57
N ASP A 126 13.18 14.35 3.16
CA ASP A 126 12.56 14.76 4.42
C ASP A 126 11.03 14.80 4.35
N GLY A 127 10.36 14.27 5.37
CA GLY A 127 8.91 14.29 5.48
C GLY A 127 8.17 13.24 4.64
N SER A 128 8.89 12.50 3.79
CA SER A 128 8.36 11.39 2.98
C SER A 128 7.94 10.17 3.81
N ILE A 129 7.26 9.22 3.19
CA ILE A 129 6.90 7.94 3.83
C ILE A 129 8.16 7.20 4.29
N ASN A 130 9.15 7.02 3.42
CA ASN A 130 10.36 6.25 3.71
C ASN A 130 11.24 6.91 4.78
N ASP A 131 11.28 8.25 4.84
CA ASP A 131 11.93 8.99 5.93
C ASP A 131 11.27 8.71 7.28
N ARG A 132 9.93 8.79 7.35
CA ARG A 132 9.18 8.50 8.58
C ARG A 132 9.36 7.05 9.04
N VAL A 133 9.30 6.11 8.10
CA VAL A 133 9.53 4.68 8.37
C VAL A 133 10.95 4.48 8.93
N GLN A 134 11.97 5.06 8.29
CA GLN A 134 13.35 4.94 8.77
C GLN A 134 13.49 5.49 10.20
N ARG A 135 12.98 6.69 10.47
CA ARG A 135 13.02 7.29 11.81
C ARG A 135 12.38 6.40 12.87
N ARG A 136 11.24 5.77 12.53
CA ARG A 136 10.54 4.85 13.43
C ARG A 136 11.34 3.58 13.71
N LEU A 137 11.95 2.99 12.68
CA LEU A 137 12.80 1.81 12.81
C LEU A 137 14.07 2.12 13.63
N GLU A 138 14.67 3.28 13.42
CA GLU A 138 15.81 3.74 14.23
C GLU A 138 15.41 3.94 15.69
N GLN A 139 14.23 4.49 15.96
CA GLN A 139 13.70 4.62 17.31
C GLN A 139 13.54 3.25 17.98
N PHE A 140 12.94 2.28 17.28
CA PHE A 140 12.83 0.91 17.80
C PHE A 140 14.20 0.30 18.09
N ALA A 141 15.17 0.48 17.21
CA ALA A 141 16.53 -0.01 17.42
C ALA A 141 17.20 0.62 18.65
N ARG A 142 17.00 1.93 18.90
CA ARG A 142 17.51 2.61 20.10
C ARG A 142 16.91 2.02 21.37
N VAL A 143 15.58 1.91 21.42
CA VAL A 143 14.84 1.35 22.56
C VAL A 143 15.28 -0.10 22.86
N MET A 144 15.37 -0.94 21.82
CA MET A 144 15.83 -2.33 21.99
C MET A 144 17.26 -2.44 22.55
N ARG A 145 18.17 -1.55 22.14
CA ARG A 145 19.54 -1.52 22.68
C ARG A 145 19.58 -1.09 24.14
N GLU A 146 18.73 -0.15 24.55
CA GLU A 146 18.64 0.31 25.94
C GLU A 146 18.11 -0.80 26.86
N PHE A 147 17.01 -1.46 26.48
CA PHE A 147 16.49 -2.63 27.21
C PHE A 147 17.53 -3.75 27.35
N GLY A 148 18.30 -4.02 26.29
CA GLY A 148 19.36 -5.03 26.32
C GLY A 148 20.52 -4.69 27.27
N LYS A 149 20.79 -3.40 27.52
CA LYS A 149 21.80 -2.93 28.48
C LYS A 149 21.31 -3.07 29.93
N GLU A 150 20.06 -2.72 30.21
CA GLU A 150 19.46 -2.86 31.55
C GLU A 150 19.37 -4.33 32.01
N GLY A 151 19.04 -5.25 31.08
CA GLY A 151 18.99 -6.68 31.36
C GLY A 151 20.36 -7.30 31.72
N LYS A 152 21.46 -6.73 31.21
CA LYS A 152 22.83 -7.13 31.59
C LYS A 152 23.26 -6.57 32.95
N GLY A 153 22.78 -5.39 33.33
CA GLY A 153 23.05 -4.78 34.64
C GLY A 153 22.39 -5.50 35.81
N LYS A 154 21.24 -6.17 35.60
CA LYS A 154 20.54 -6.95 36.64
C LYS A 154 21.13 -8.34 36.90
N LYS A 155 21.94 -8.90 36.00
CA LYS A 155 22.62 -10.20 36.20
C LYS A 155 23.98 -10.10 36.90
N ALA A 156 24.46 -8.88 37.17
CA ALA A 156 25.78 -8.61 37.76
C ALA A 156 25.72 -8.15 39.22
N LYS A 157 24.64 -8.43 39.95
CA LYS A 157 24.50 -8.18 41.38
C LYS A 157 24.17 -9.46 42.13
#